data_AF-A0AAW9EE88-F1
#
_entry.id   AF-A0AAW9EE88-F1
#
_cell.length_a   1.000
_cell.length_b   1.000
_cell.length_c   1.000
_cell.angle_alpha   90.00
_cell.angle_beta   90.00
_cell.angle_gamma   90.00
#
_symmetry.space_group_name_H-M   'P 1'
#
loop_
_entity.id
_entity.type
_entity.pdbx_description
1 polymer ?
#
loop_
_entity_poly.entity_id
_entity_poly.type
_entity_poly.pdbx_seq_one_letter_code
_entity_poly.pdbx_strand_id
1 'polypeptide(L)' 'IIQGGVYEDLRDISVKGLVEIGFDGYAVGGLAVGEPKEDMHRILEHVCPQIPADKPRYLMGVGKPEDLVEGVRRGIDMFD' A
#
# COMPACT_ATOMS: atom_id res chain seq x y z
N ILE A 1 -2.40 -7.05 -6.31
CA ILE A 1 -1.57 -6.82 -5.11
C ILE A 1 -0.29 -6.14 -5.55
N ILE A 2 -0.07 -4.91 -5.10
CA ILE A 2 1.11 -4.10 -5.44
C ILE A 2 2.31 -4.63 -4.65
N GLN A 3 3.39 -4.91 -5.37
CA GLN A 3 4.67 -5.44 -4.87
C GLN A 3 5.80 -4.45 -5.17
N GLY A 4 7.02 -4.75 -4.70
CA GLY A 4 8.19 -3.89 -4.90
C GLY A 4 9.01 -3.61 -3.63
N GLY A 5 8.64 -4.21 -2.49
CA GLY A 5 9.37 -4.03 -1.23
C GLY A 5 9.39 -2.56 -0.79
N VAL A 6 10.56 -2.09 -0.36
CA VAL A 6 10.79 -0.69 0.06
C VAL A 6 11.34 0.21 -1.07
N TYR A 7 11.26 -0.27 -2.32
CA TYR A 7 11.81 0.41 -3.50
C TYR A 7 10.68 1.07 -4.31
N GLU A 8 10.70 2.39 -4.40
CA GLU A 8 9.63 3.19 -5.04
C GLU A 8 9.53 2.94 -6.55
N ASP A 9 10.65 2.76 -7.24
CA ASP A 9 10.69 2.46 -8.67
C ASP A 9 10.01 1.12 -9.00
N LEU A 10 10.23 0.10 -8.18
CA LEU A 10 9.57 -1.19 -8.34
C LEU A 10 8.08 -1.10 -7.99
N ARG A 11 7.72 -0.26 -7.01
CA ARG A 11 6.33 0.01 -6.65
C ARG A 11 5.59 0.72 -7.78
N ASP A 12 6.22 1.68 -8.46
CA ASP A 12 5.67 2.41 -9.60
C ASP A 12 5.36 1.48 -10.77
N ILE A 13 6.31 0.59 -11.10
CA ILE A 13 6.10 -0.45 -12.13
C ILE A 13 4.90 -1.33 -11.75
N SER A 14 4.83 -1.76 -10.48
CA SER A 14 3.76 -2.64 -10.02
C SER A 14 2.39 -1.97 -10.01
N VAL A 15 2.26 -0.76 -9.46
CA VAL A 15 0.98 -0.06 -9.38
C VAL A 15 0.49 0.31 -10.77
N LYS A 16 1.37 0.80 -11.66
CA LYS A 16 1.00 1.14 -13.03
C LYS A 16 0.45 -0.08 -13.78
N GLY A 17 1.17 -1.20 -13.75
CA GLY A 17 0.73 -2.43 -14.43
C GLY A 17 -0.59 -2.96 -13.89
N LEU A 18 -0.81 -2.90 -12.58
CA LEU A 18 -2.07 -3.37 -11.98
C LEU A 18 -3.23 -2.42 -12.25
N VAL A 19 -3.00 -1.11 -12.27
CA VAL A 19 -4.02 -0.11 -12.61
C VAL A 19 -4.45 -0.25 -14.06
N GLU A 20 -3.51 -0.50 -14.98
CA GLU A 20 -3.81 -0.77 -16.41
C GLU A 20 -4.67 -2.02 -16.60
N ILE A 21 -4.51 -3.05 -15.77
CA ILE A 21 -5.34 -4.27 -15.82
C ILE A 21 -6.77 -4.00 -15.32
N GLY A 22 -6.92 -3.18 -14.27
CA GLY A 22 -8.22 -2.83 -13.69
C GLY A 22 -8.79 -3.91 -12.77
N PHE A 23 -8.71 -3.69 -11.46
CA PHE A 23 -9.28 -4.56 -10.43
C PHE A 23 -10.38 -3.86 -9.63
N ASP A 24 -11.15 -4.64 -8.87
CA ASP A 24 -12.16 -4.10 -7.95
C ASP A 24 -11.56 -3.38 -6.74
N GLY A 25 -10.30 -3.67 -6.40
CA GLY A 25 -9.55 -3.06 -5.31
C GLY A 25 -8.06 -3.41 -5.39
N TYR A 26 -7.25 -2.67 -4.64
CA TYR A 26 -5.78 -2.78 -4.71
C TYR A 26 -5.19 -2.99 -3.32
N ALA A 27 -4.58 -4.14 -3.12
CA ALA A 27 -3.82 -4.42 -1.91
C ALA A 27 -2.37 -3.95 -2.02
N VAL A 28 -1.80 -3.40 -0.95
CA VAL A 28 -0.38 -3.12 -0.77
C VAL A 28 0.22 -4.27 0.04
N GLY A 29 1.04 -5.09 -0.60
CA GLY A 29 1.71 -6.24 0.02
C GLY A 29 3.19 -6.01 0.29
N GLY A 30 3.78 -6.86 1.14
CA GLY A 30 5.22 -6.88 1.40
C GLY A 30 5.73 -5.71 2.25
N LEU A 31 4.89 -5.18 3.15
CA LEU A 31 5.20 -4.10 4.11
C LEU A 31 4.85 -4.49 5.57
N ALA A 32 5.00 -5.76 5.89
CA ALA A 32 4.82 -6.30 7.24
C ALA A 32 5.84 -7.41 7.50
N VAL A 33 7.04 -7.27 6.93
CA VAL A 33 8.05 -8.34 6.88
C VAL A 33 9.28 -8.05 7.74
N GLY A 34 9.24 -6.96 8.53
CA GLY A 34 10.26 -6.59 9.50
C GLY A 34 11.03 -5.31 9.15
N GLU A 35 10.61 -4.59 8.13
CA GLU A 35 11.19 -3.31 7.75
C GLU A 35 10.86 -2.19 8.77
N PRO A 36 11.66 -1.11 8.81
CA PRO A 36 11.37 0.05 9.65
C PRO A 36 10.01 0.68 9.33
N LYS A 37 9.33 1.20 10.36
CA LYS A 37 8.03 1.88 10.20
C LYS A 37 8.09 3.08 9.27
N GLU A 38 9.21 3.78 9.27
CA GLU A 38 9.46 4.91 8.36
C GLU A 38 9.44 4.48 6.90
N ASP A 39 9.97 3.30 6.57
CA ASP A 39 9.91 2.76 5.21
C ASP A 39 8.48 2.34 4.83
N MET A 40 7.76 1.65 5.71
CA MET A 40 6.34 1.33 5.49
C MET A 40 5.55 2.62 5.20
N HIS A 41 5.71 3.64 6.05
CA HIS A 41 5.02 4.92 5.91
C HIS A 41 5.36 5.64 4.60
N ARG A 42 6.64 5.69 4.24
CA ARG A 42 7.12 6.29 2.99
C ARG A 42 6.52 5.60 1.77
N ILE A 43 6.50 4.26 1.76
CA ILE A 43 5.91 3.51 0.64
C ILE A 43 4.39 3.73 0.57
N LEU A 44 3.69 3.78 1.71
CA LEU A 44 2.27 4.07 1.72
C LEU A 44 1.97 5.48 1.17
N GLU A 45 2.74 6.49 1.57
CA GLU A 45 2.63 7.86 1.05
C GLU A 45 2.90 7.93 -0.46
N HIS A 46 3.83 7.11 -0.96
CA HIS A 46 4.17 7.04 -2.38
C HIS A 46 3.11 6.32 -3.23
N VAL A 47 2.59 5.18 -2.74
CA VAL A 47 1.75 4.27 -3.53
C VAL A 47 0.27 4.65 -3.48
N CYS A 48 -0.26 5.01 -2.30
CA CYS A 48 -1.70 5.20 -2.14
C CYS A 48 -2.31 6.27 -3.07
N PRO A 49 -1.64 7.41 -3.33
CA PRO A 49 -2.13 8.42 -4.29
C PRO A 49 -2.17 7.94 -5.75
N GLN A 50 -1.42 6.90 -6.11
CA GLN A 50 -1.37 6.35 -7.47
C GLN A 50 -2.51 5.36 -7.75
N ILE A 51 -3.23 4.92 -6.71
CA ILE A 51 -4.38 4.03 -6.84
C ILE A 51 -5.64 4.87 -7.11
N PRO A 52 -6.50 4.47 -8.08
CA PRO A 52 -7.76 5.16 -8.36
C PRO A 52 -8.58 5.41 -7.09
N ALA A 53 -9.06 6.65 -6.94
CA ALA A 53 -9.73 7.09 -5.71
C ALA A 53 -11.07 6.39 -5.45
N ASP A 54 -11.67 5.79 -6.47
CA ASP A 54 -12.91 5.01 -6.42
C ASP A 54 -12.68 3.52 -6.06
N LYS A 55 -11.44 3.12 -5.77
CA LYS A 55 -11.06 1.73 -5.47
C LYS A 55 -10.53 1.60 -4.05
N PRO A 56 -10.95 0.58 -3.29
CA PRO A 56 -10.46 0.36 -1.93
C PRO A 56 -8.98 -0.03 -1.94
N ARG A 57 -8.26 0.49 -0.95
CA ARG A 57 -6.84 0.25 -0.68
C ARG A 57 -6.70 -0.65 0.54
N TYR A 58 -6.08 -1.82 0.38
CA TYR A 58 -5.96 -2.83 1.44
C TYR A 58 -4.51 -3.01 1.86
N LEU A 59 -4.17 -2.74 3.12
CA LEU A 59 -2.83 -3.03 3.67
C LEU A 59 -2.81 -4.42 4.32
N MET A 60 -2.02 -5.33 3.76
CA MET A 60 -2.01 -6.74 4.16
C MET A 60 -1.08 -7.00 5.35
N GLY A 61 -1.58 -7.68 6.38
CA GLY A 61 -0.80 -8.19 7.52
C GLY A 61 -0.37 -7.14 8.55
N VAL A 62 -1.16 -6.09 8.73
CA VAL A 62 -0.88 -4.97 9.65
C VAL A 62 -2.06 -4.77 10.60
N GLY A 63 -1.80 -4.90 11.91
CA GLY A 63 -2.88 -4.90 12.92
C GLY A 63 -2.64 -4.10 14.20
N LYS A 64 -1.45 -3.51 14.44
CA LYS A 64 -1.26 -2.71 15.67
C LYS A 64 -2.10 -1.43 15.58
N PRO A 65 -2.75 -0.99 16.67
CA PRO A 65 -3.60 0.21 16.64
C PRO A 65 -2.90 1.45 16.09
N GLU A 66 -1.64 1.72 16.44
CA GLU A 66 -0.90 2.85 15.89
C GLU A 66 -0.70 2.74 14.37
N ASP A 67 -0.48 1.53 13.85
CA ASP A 67 -0.27 1.29 12.42
C ASP A 67 -1.56 1.45 11.63
N LEU A 68 -2.71 1.07 12.22
CA LEU A 68 -4.02 1.29 11.61
C LEU A 68 -4.29 2.78 11.44
N VAL A 69 -4.03 3.59 12.47
CA VAL A 69 -4.21 5.04 12.42
C VAL A 69 -3.29 5.66 11.36
N GLU A 70 -2.02 5.28 11.34
CA GLU A 70 -1.06 5.77 10.36
C GLU A 70 -1.36 5.30 8.93
N GLY A 71 -1.89 4.08 8.76
CA GLY A 71 -2.35 3.55 7.48
C GLY A 71 -3.56 4.32 6.94
N VAL A 72 -4.57 4.56 7.77
CA VAL A 72 -5.76 5.35 7.40
C VAL A 72 -5.34 6.78 7.03
N ARG A 73 -4.42 7.38 7.78
CA ARG A 73 -3.87 8.72 7.48
C ARG A 73 -3.22 8.81 6.10
N ARG A 74 -2.77 7.67 5.55
CA ARG A 74 -2.14 7.55 4.23
C ARG A 74 -3.07 6.98 3.15
N GLY A 75 -4.34 6.78 3.47
CA GLY A 75 -5.39 6.42 2.51
C GLY A 75 -5.72 4.93 2.44
N ILE A 76 -5.24 4.11 3.38
CA ILE A 76 -5.67 2.70 3.48
C ILE A 76 -7.10 2.61 4.03
N ASP A 77 -7.90 1.73 3.41
CA ASP A 77 -9.32 1.51 3.71
C ASP A 77 -9.58 0.17 4.43
N MET A 78 -8.69 -0.82 4.23
CA MET A 78 -8.84 -2.18 4.76
C MET A 78 -7.53 -2.70 5.36
N PHE A 79 -7.63 -3.59 6.35
CA PHE A 79 -6.52 -4.18 7.09
C PHE A 79 -6.86 -5.62 7.52
N ASP A 80 -5.83 -6.43 7.79
CA ASP A 80 -5.91 -7.74 8.47
C ASP A 80 -4.70 -7.96 9.40
#